data_AF-A0A8H8NJX4-F1
#
_entry.id   AF-A0A8H8NJX4-F1
#
_cell.length_a   1.000
_cell.length_b   1.000
_cell.length_c   1.000
_cell.angle_alpha   90.00
_cell.angle_beta   90.00
_cell.angle_gamma   90.00
#
_symmetry.space_group_name_H-M   'P 1'
#
loop_
_entity.id
_entity.type
_entity.pdbx_description
1 polymer ?
#
loop_
_entity_poly.entity_id
_entity_poly.type
_entity_poly.pdbx_seq_one_letter_code
_entity_poly.pdbx_strand_id
1 'polypeptide(L)'
;MQRPTHKRKSNSSGLSGSLKPKKKKSEAALSPDARILARILKKTESTVIQNTLLSSISTASPAHLDALKQLLGPLVTSALNPLHCVRCHKSYFENENNYTSCVIPHYDSEYAANFNSSSDDYDEHSSDDYNWGHPDGERMKFVCCGETFREKEGEEAQLPCIREKHTTDPKQVDYYVDPFAREQSDRKFRKYEALNPNVVTCEEEGCLSKAGSSR
;
A
#
# COMPACT_ATOMS: atom_id res chain seq x y z
N MET A 1 -19.24 65.66 34.51
CA MET A 1 -19.38 65.29 33.09
C MET A 1 -19.53 63.77 33.00
N GLN A 2 -20.53 63.32 32.24
CA GLN A 2 -21.17 62.01 32.34
C GLN A 2 -20.39 60.88 31.62
N ARG A 3 -20.42 59.68 32.20
CA ARG A 3 -19.94 58.41 31.62
C ARG A 3 -21.01 57.78 30.71
N PRO A 4 -20.65 57.16 29.57
CA PRO A 4 -21.53 56.21 28.89
C PRO A 4 -21.27 54.77 29.39
N THR A 5 -22.33 54.11 29.83
CA THR A 5 -22.37 52.68 30.19
C THR A 5 -22.77 51.85 28.97
N HIS A 6 -21.89 50.97 28.48
CA HIS A 6 -22.27 49.95 27.50
C HIS A 6 -22.75 48.67 28.19
N LYS A 7 -24.06 48.41 28.08
CA LYS A 7 -24.73 47.15 28.41
C LYS A 7 -24.20 46.01 27.55
N ARG A 8 -23.55 45.03 28.16
CA ARG A 8 -23.19 43.75 27.54
C ARG A 8 -24.40 42.81 27.65
N LYS A 9 -25.11 42.56 26.55
CA LYS A 9 -26.20 41.57 26.48
C LYS A 9 -25.59 40.17 26.44
N SER A 10 -26.00 39.34 27.40
CA SER A 10 -25.81 37.89 27.43
C SER A 10 -26.74 37.22 26.42
N ASN A 11 -26.19 36.57 25.39
CA ASN A 11 -26.95 35.66 24.53
C ASN A 11 -26.71 34.22 25.01
N SER A 12 -27.66 33.73 25.79
CA SER A 12 -27.92 32.31 26.01
C SER A 12 -29.00 31.85 25.02
N SER A 13 -28.64 31.04 24.04
CA SER A 13 -29.61 30.35 23.19
C SER A 13 -29.15 28.93 22.96
N GLY A 14 -29.99 28.01 23.41
CA GLY A 14 -29.71 26.58 23.56
C GLY A 14 -29.44 25.88 22.24
N LEU A 15 -28.45 24.99 22.29
CA LEU A 15 -28.24 23.97 21.28
C LEU A 15 -29.11 22.76 21.65
N SER A 16 -30.26 22.70 20.99
CA SER A 16 -31.13 21.54 20.87
C SER A 16 -30.33 20.36 20.32
N GLY A 17 -29.95 19.44 21.20
CA GLY A 17 -29.31 18.19 20.80
C GLY A 17 -30.29 17.30 20.04
N SER A 18 -30.28 17.38 18.70
CA SER A 18 -30.91 16.37 17.84
C SER A 18 -30.20 15.02 18.05
N LEU A 19 -30.83 14.15 18.83
CA LEU A 19 -30.49 12.73 18.91
C LEU A 19 -30.68 12.11 17.52
N LYS A 20 -29.57 11.95 16.78
CA LYS A 20 -29.54 11.18 15.54
C LYS A 20 -29.97 9.74 15.86
N PRO A 21 -30.93 9.15 15.13
CA PRO A 21 -31.31 7.75 15.33
C PRO A 21 -30.11 6.86 15.01
N LYS A 22 -29.59 6.16 16.03
CA LYS A 22 -28.62 5.09 15.85
C LYS A 22 -29.29 4.01 14.98
N LYS A 23 -29.01 4.00 13.68
CA LYS A 23 -29.29 2.86 12.80
C LYS A 23 -28.55 1.65 13.38
N LYS A 24 -29.25 0.81 14.14
CA LYS A 24 -28.82 -0.54 14.44
C LYS A 24 -28.66 -1.24 13.09
N LYS A 25 -27.41 -1.41 12.66
CA LYS A 25 -27.04 -2.21 11.50
C LYS A 25 -27.52 -3.62 11.82
N SER A 26 -28.67 -4.01 11.29
CA SER A 26 -29.19 -5.36 11.44
C SER A 26 -28.29 -6.27 10.61
N GLU A 27 -27.26 -6.83 11.24
CA GLU A 27 -26.64 -8.05 10.74
C GLU A 27 -27.75 -9.08 10.64
N ALA A 28 -28.17 -9.38 9.41
CA ALA A 28 -29.08 -10.49 9.16
C ALA A 28 -28.40 -11.73 9.74
N ALA A 29 -29.05 -12.35 10.73
CA ALA A 29 -28.51 -13.52 11.40
C ALA A 29 -28.32 -14.64 10.35
N LEU A 30 -27.06 -15.02 10.10
CA LEU A 30 -26.72 -16.16 9.25
C LEU A 30 -27.51 -17.40 9.67
N SER A 31 -28.00 -18.18 8.69
CA SER A 31 -28.69 -19.45 8.95
C SER A 31 -27.79 -20.41 9.73
N PRO A 32 -28.37 -21.37 10.50
CA PRO A 32 -27.58 -22.37 11.22
C PRO A 32 -26.57 -23.10 10.32
N ASP A 33 -26.99 -23.50 9.12
CA ASP A 33 -26.14 -24.21 8.16
C ASP A 33 -24.98 -23.36 7.65
N ALA A 34 -25.23 -22.08 7.35
CA ALA A 34 -24.18 -21.16 6.93
C ALA A 34 -23.11 -20.98 8.02
N ARG A 35 -23.50 -21.00 9.30
CA ARG A 35 -22.56 -20.92 10.43
C ARG A 35 -21.72 -22.18 10.57
N ILE A 36 -22.32 -23.35 10.38
CA ILE A 36 -21.61 -24.63 10.42
C ILE A 36 -20.58 -24.67 9.28
N LEU A 37 -20.98 -24.34 8.06
CA LEU A 37 -20.10 -24.32 6.90
C LEU A 37 -18.94 -23.34 7.09
N ALA A 38 -19.22 -22.11 7.53
CA ALA A 38 -18.19 -21.11 7.80
C ALA A 38 -17.19 -21.57 8.87
N ARG A 39 -17.66 -22.31 9.89
CA ARG A 39 -16.79 -22.87 10.94
C ARG A 39 -15.89 -23.97 10.38
N ILE A 40 -16.40 -24.83 9.50
CA ILE A 40 -15.62 -25.88 8.85
C ILE A 40 -14.53 -25.22 7.98
N LEU A 41 -14.93 -24.33 7.07
CA LEU A 41 -14.01 -23.67 6.15
C LEU A 41 -12.88 -22.89 6.85
N LYS A 42 -13.14 -22.30 8.02
CA LYS A 42 -12.11 -21.59 8.81
C LYS A 42 -11.11 -22.51 9.52
N LYS A 43 -11.50 -23.76 9.80
CA LYS A 43 -10.67 -24.71 10.55
C LYS A 43 -9.95 -25.71 9.65
N THR A 44 -10.45 -25.92 8.45
CA THR A 44 -9.87 -26.84 7.48
C THR A 44 -8.76 -26.15 6.69
N GLU A 45 -7.65 -26.85 6.49
CA GLU A 45 -6.56 -26.37 5.63
C GLU A 45 -7.02 -26.22 4.18
N SER A 46 -6.51 -25.20 3.48
CA SER A 46 -6.90 -24.89 2.10
C SER A 46 -6.66 -26.05 1.14
N THR A 47 -5.55 -26.79 1.32
CA THR A 47 -5.18 -27.97 0.52
C THR A 47 -6.20 -29.10 0.67
N VAL A 48 -6.69 -29.33 1.90
CA VAL A 48 -7.71 -30.35 2.17
C VAL A 48 -9.03 -29.96 1.51
N ILE A 49 -9.43 -28.68 1.59
CA ILE A 49 -10.63 -28.17 0.90
C ILE A 49 -10.49 -28.34 -0.60
N GLN A 50 -9.36 -27.93 -1.18
CA GLN A 50 -9.09 -28.02 -2.62
C GLN A 50 -9.15 -29.47 -3.11
N ASN A 51 -8.45 -30.40 -2.46
CA ASN A 51 -8.46 -31.80 -2.82
C ASN A 51 -9.88 -32.40 -2.72
N THR A 52 -10.60 -32.08 -1.64
CA THR A 52 -11.99 -32.56 -1.46
C THR A 52 -12.90 -32.05 -2.57
N LEU A 53 -12.80 -30.77 -2.94
CA LEU A 53 -13.57 -30.19 -4.05
C LEU A 53 -13.21 -30.85 -5.38
N LEU A 54 -11.93 -31.02 -5.68
CA LEU A 54 -11.45 -31.68 -6.91
C LEU A 54 -11.96 -33.12 -7.03
N SER A 55 -11.89 -33.89 -5.94
CA SER A 55 -12.45 -35.25 -5.90
C SER A 55 -13.97 -35.27 -6.03
N SER A 56 -14.66 -34.26 -5.51
CA SER A 56 -16.12 -34.17 -5.60
C SER A 56 -16.58 -33.78 -7.01
N ILE A 57 -15.82 -32.96 -7.73
CA ILE A 57 -16.16 -32.49 -9.08
C ILE A 57 -16.28 -33.66 -10.07
N SER A 58 -15.46 -34.69 -9.95
CA SER A 58 -15.47 -35.84 -10.88
C SER A 58 -16.71 -36.72 -10.76
N THR A 59 -17.44 -36.65 -9.65
CA THR A 59 -18.63 -37.46 -9.36
C THR A 59 -19.91 -36.64 -9.18
N ALA A 60 -19.79 -35.31 -9.20
CA ALA A 60 -20.91 -34.40 -8.99
C ALA A 60 -21.91 -34.42 -10.16
N SER A 61 -23.20 -34.29 -9.83
CA SER A 61 -24.25 -34.10 -10.83
C SER A 61 -24.12 -32.72 -11.50
N PRO A 62 -24.67 -32.52 -12.71
CA PRO A 62 -24.65 -31.23 -13.38
C PRO A 62 -25.22 -30.08 -12.54
N ALA A 63 -26.26 -30.34 -11.75
CA ALA A 63 -26.87 -29.33 -10.85
C ALA A 63 -25.91 -28.90 -9.73
N HIS A 64 -25.14 -29.83 -9.16
CA HIS A 64 -24.13 -29.50 -8.15
C HIS A 64 -22.96 -28.71 -8.75
N LEU A 65 -22.54 -29.05 -9.98
CA LEU A 65 -21.50 -28.32 -10.68
C LEU A 65 -21.95 -26.89 -11.00
N ASP A 66 -23.20 -26.68 -11.39
CA ASP A 66 -23.72 -25.33 -11.63
C ASP A 66 -23.78 -24.50 -10.34
N ALA A 67 -24.27 -25.08 -9.25
CA ALA A 67 -24.26 -24.43 -7.94
C ALA A 67 -22.84 -24.07 -7.48
N LEU A 68 -21.86 -24.98 -7.70
CA LEU A 68 -20.46 -24.72 -7.36
C LEU A 68 -19.86 -23.61 -8.23
N LYS A 69 -20.17 -23.56 -9.53
CA LYS A 69 -19.77 -22.47 -10.42
C LYS A 69 -20.32 -21.13 -9.97
N GLN A 70 -21.60 -21.07 -9.59
CA GLN A 70 -22.20 -19.84 -9.06
C GLN A 70 -21.54 -19.41 -7.75
N LEU A 71 -21.28 -20.36 -6.85
CA LEU A 71 -20.64 -20.10 -5.55
C LEU A 71 -19.19 -19.59 -5.71
N LEU A 72 -18.42 -20.18 -6.62
CA LEU A 72 -17.02 -19.83 -6.88
C LEU A 72 -16.84 -18.74 -7.94
N GLY A 73 -17.93 -18.28 -8.58
CA GLY A 73 -17.91 -17.27 -9.63
C GLY A 73 -17.08 -16.03 -9.27
N PRO A 74 -17.27 -15.40 -8.10
CA PRO A 74 -16.47 -14.25 -7.68
C PRO A 74 -14.97 -14.56 -7.61
N LEU A 75 -14.58 -15.76 -7.16
CA LEU A 75 -13.18 -16.18 -7.09
C LEU A 75 -12.60 -16.34 -8.51
N VAL A 76 -13.34 -16.95 -9.43
CA VAL A 76 -12.95 -17.09 -10.84
C VAL A 76 -12.75 -15.72 -11.48
N THR A 77 -13.69 -14.79 -11.26
CA THR A 77 -13.56 -13.42 -11.76
C THR A 77 -12.30 -12.75 -11.21
N SER A 78 -11.96 -12.93 -9.94
CA SER A 78 -10.73 -12.36 -9.37
C SER A 78 -9.45 -12.99 -9.91
N ALA A 79 -9.48 -14.29 -10.23
CA ALA A 79 -8.32 -15.04 -10.73
C ALA A 79 -8.04 -14.82 -12.23
N LEU A 80 -9.02 -14.35 -12.99
CA LEU A 80 -8.87 -14.13 -14.44
C LEU A 80 -8.55 -12.68 -14.83
N ASN A 81 -8.68 -11.74 -13.90
CA ASN A 81 -8.47 -10.33 -14.17
C ASN A 81 -7.19 -9.85 -13.49
N PRO A 82 -6.05 -9.82 -14.21
CA PRO A 82 -4.82 -9.29 -13.64
C PRO A 82 -5.00 -7.80 -13.35
N LEU A 83 -4.59 -7.41 -12.15
CA LEU A 83 -4.53 -6.02 -11.69
C LEU A 83 -3.10 -5.51 -11.82
N HIS A 84 -2.95 -4.19 -12.00
CA HIS A 84 -1.65 -3.54 -12.02
C HIS A 84 -1.33 -2.94 -10.65
N CYS A 85 -0.21 -3.34 -10.05
CA CYS A 85 0.21 -2.78 -8.77
C CYS A 85 0.88 -1.42 -8.99
N VAL A 86 0.32 -0.34 -8.46
CA VAL A 86 0.90 1.01 -8.58
C VAL A 86 2.14 1.23 -7.70
N ARG A 87 2.48 0.25 -6.84
CA ARG A 87 3.69 0.28 -6.00
C ARG A 87 4.90 -0.33 -6.70
N CYS A 88 4.77 -1.56 -7.21
CA CYS A 88 5.88 -2.29 -7.84
C CYS A 88 5.76 -2.39 -9.37
N HIS A 89 4.70 -1.81 -9.94
CA HIS A 89 4.41 -1.77 -11.37
C HIS A 89 4.27 -3.13 -12.07
N LYS A 90 4.11 -4.21 -11.30
CA LYS A 90 3.88 -5.58 -11.79
C LYS A 90 2.38 -5.91 -11.82
N SER A 91 2.00 -6.78 -12.75
CA SER A 91 0.69 -7.40 -12.73
C SER A 91 0.58 -8.41 -11.60
N TYR A 92 -0.59 -8.50 -10.97
CA TYR A 92 -0.89 -9.44 -9.90
C TYR A 92 -2.36 -9.87 -9.95
N PHE A 93 -2.71 -10.98 -9.32
CA PHE A 93 -4.11 -11.40 -9.15
C PHE A 93 -4.54 -11.23 -7.70
N GLU A 94 -5.77 -10.77 -7.47
CA GLU A 94 -6.25 -10.46 -6.11
C GLU A 94 -6.30 -11.71 -5.22
N ASN A 95 -6.59 -12.88 -5.79
CA ASN A 95 -6.61 -14.16 -5.07
C ASN A 95 -5.20 -14.64 -4.64
N GLU A 96 -4.14 -14.10 -5.22
CA GLU A 96 -2.74 -14.39 -4.87
C GLU A 96 -2.11 -13.27 -4.02
N ASN A 97 -2.84 -12.17 -3.82
CA ASN A 97 -2.36 -10.97 -3.14
C ASN A 97 -2.39 -11.14 -1.62
N ASN A 98 -1.21 -11.26 -1.01
CA ASN A 98 -1.01 -11.37 0.43
C ASN A 98 -0.01 -10.32 0.92
N TYR A 99 0.17 -10.20 2.24
CA TYR A 99 1.04 -9.18 2.88
C TYR A 99 2.52 -9.29 2.50
N THR A 100 2.89 -10.29 1.71
CA THR A 100 4.26 -10.52 1.25
C THR A 100 4.40 -10.62 -0.26
N SER A 101 3.32 -10.39 -1.02
CA SER A 101 3.33 -10.54 -2.48
C SER A 101 4.06 -9.39 -3.19
N CYS A 102 3.85 -8.15 -2.75
CA CYS A 102 4.53 -6.99 -3.31
C CYS A 102 5.89 -6.81 -2.65
N VAL A 103 6.94 -7.29 -3.33
CA VAL A 103 8.33 -7.17 -2.88
C VAL A 103 9.06 -6.17 -3.76
N ILE A 104 9.60 -5.11 -3.15
CA ILE A 104 10.49 -4.14 -3.80
C ILE A 104 11.86 -4.27 -3.16
N PRO A 105 12.91 -4.65 -3.92
CA PRO A 105 14.26 -4.69 -3.40
C PRO A 105 14.74 -3.27 -3.07
N HIS A 106 15.78 -3.15 -2.23
CA HIS A 106 16.50 -1.89 -2.20
C HIS A 106 17.07 -1.60 -3.59
N TYR A 107 17.03 -0.34 -4.02
CA TYR A 107 17.76 0.06 -5.22
C TYR A 107 19.25 -0.02 -4.92
N ASP A 108 20.01 -0.77 -5.71
CA ASP A 108 21.46 -0.65 -5.71
C ASP A 108 21.80 0.77 -6.14
N SER A 109 22.64 1.41 -5.32
CA SER A 109 22.94 2.85 -5.32
C SER A 109 23.44 3.43 -6.65
N GLU A 110 23.70 2.62 -7.67
CA GLU A 110 24.18 3.06 -8.98
C GLU A 110 23.18 3.96 -9.73
N TYR A 111 21.87 3.81 -9.50
CA TYR A 111 20.87 4.73 -10.07
C TYR A 111 20.70 6.03 -9.26
N ALA A 112 21.01 6.01 -7.96
CA ALA A 112 21.00 7.22 -7.13
C ALA A 112 22.15 8.17 -7.50
N ALA A 113 23.27 7.63 -8.00
CA ALA A 113 24.39 8.43 -8.49
C ALA A 113 24.03 9.24 -9.76
N ASN A 114 23.09 8.77 -10.60
CA ASN A 114 22.76 9.43 -11.87
C ASN A 114 21.63 10.45 -11.77
N PHE A 115 20.85 10.51 -10.68
CA PHE A 115 19.77 11.50 -10.55
C PHE A 115 20.27 12.91 -10.17
N ASN A 116 21.53 13.02 -9.70
CA ASN A 116 22.18 14.31 -9.42
C ASN A 116 23.18 14.74 -10.51
N SER A 117 23.34 13.99 -11.60
CA SER A 117 24.31 14.32 -12.66
C SER A 117 23.65 15.05 -13.84
N SER A 118 22.90 16.12 -13.55
CA SER A 118 22.41 17.06 -14.55
C SER A 118 22.41 18.51 -14.03
N SER A 119 23.51 18.86 -13.36
CA SER A 119 23.96 20.25 -13.29
C SER A 119 25.39 20.31 -13.80
N ASP A 120 25.52 20.43 -15.13
CA ASP A 120 26.73 20.93 -15.78
C ASP A 120 26.90 22.42 -15.41
N ASP A 121 27.36 22.68 -14.20
CA ASP A 121 28.09 23.87 -13.76
C ASP A 121 28.10 23.87 -12.22
N TYR A 122 29.25 24.25 -11.66
CA TYR A 122 29.57 24.48 -10.25
C TYR A 122 30.33 23.37 -9.51
N ASP A 123 31.64 23.66 -9.40
CA ASP A 123 32.60 23.36 -8.34
C ASP A 123 32.99 21.91 -8.05
N GLU A 124 34.22 21.62 -8.49
CA GLU A 124 35.10 20.50 -8.20
C GLU A 124 35.56 20.47 -6.73
N HIS A 125 34.68 20.70 -5.75
CA HIS A 125 34.98 20.55 -4.34
C HIS A 125 33.82 19.93 -3.56
N SER A 126 34.09 18.75 -2.99
CA SER A 126 33.32 18.01 -1.99
C SER A 126 32.46 16.84 -2.51
N SER A 127 33.14 15.80 -2.97
CA SER A 127 32.61 14.43 -3.10
C SER A 127 32.62 13.65 -1.77
N ASP A 128 32.78 14.32 -0.62
CA ASP A 128 33.00 13.67 0.68
C ASP A 128 31.76 13.69 1.60
N ASP A 129 30.65 14.31 1.19
CA ASP A 129 29.60 14.72 2.15
C ASP A 129 28.34 13.81 2.21
N TYR A 130 28.41 12.59 1.67
CA TYR A 130 27.43 11.53 1.97
C TYR A 130 28.02 10.36 2.76
N ASN A 131 29.25 10.49 3.25
CA ASN A 131 29.81 9.57 4.23
C ASN A 131 29.76 10.19 5.63
N TRP A 132 28.58 10.19 6.26
CA TRP A 132 28.47 10.54 7.68
C TRP A 132 29.08 9.42 8.52
N GLY A 133 30.41 9.40 8.56
CA GLY A 133 31.25 8.49 9.34
C GLY A 133 31.05 8.73 10.82
N HIS A 134 30.04 8.10 11.40
CA HIS A 134 29.99 7.90 12.85
C HIS A 134 31.01 6.81 13.23
N PRO A 135 31.86 7.04 14.25
CA PRO A 135 32.94 6.12 14.64
C PRO A 135 32.49 4.77 15.24
N ASP A 136 31.19 4.43 15.16
CA ASP A 136 30.59 3.24 15.77
C ASP A 136 30.06 2.26 14.70
N GLY A 137 30.94 1.80 13.80
CA GLY A 137 30.63 0.77 12.79
C GLY A 137 29.65 1.25 11.72
N GLU A 138 30.16 1.40 10.50
CA GLU A 138 29.51 1.95 9.31
C GLU A 138 28.06 1.47 9.17
N ARG A 139 27.12 2.39 9.38
CA ARG A 139 25.69 2.17 9.15
C ARG A 139 25.31 2.85 7.84
N MET A 140 25.10 2.08 6.78
CA MET A 140 24.54 2.60 5.54
C MET A 140 23.03 2.72 5.68
N LYS A 141 22.47 3.88 5.33
CA LYS A 141 21.02 4.12 5.34
C LYS A 141 20.46 4.04 3.92
N PHE A 142 19.49 3.16 3.69
CA PHE A 142 18.85 3.05 2.39
C PHE A 142 17.95 4.26 2.11
N VAL A 143 18.13 4.88 0.95
CA VAL A 143 17.32 6.04 0.53
C VAL A 143 15.85 5.65 0.30
N CYS A 144 15.57 4.39 -0.09
CA CYS A 144 14.22 3.95 -0.43
C CYS A 144 13.28 3.74 0.77
N CYS A 145 13.79 3.33 1.94
CA CYS A 145 12.99 3.05 3.15
C CYS A 145 13.52 3.73 4.43
N GLY A 146 14.72 4.31 4.39
CA GLY A 146 15.37 4.91 5.56
C GLY A 146 15.93 3.91 6.56
N GLU A 147 15.89 2.60 6.28
CA GLU A 147 16.48 1.58 7.13
C GLU A 147 18.01 1.68 7.13
N THR A 148 18.62 1.49 8.30
CA THR A 148 20.08 1.46 8.46
C THR A 148 20.56 0.02 8.55
N PHE A 149 21.46 -0.39 7.67
CA PHE A 149 22.13 -1.67 7.72
C PHE A 149 23.58 -1.49 8.21
N ARG A 150 24.07 -2.43 9.01
CA ARG A 150 25.50 -2.53 9.35
C ARG A 150 26.10 -3.59 8.47
N GLU A 151 27.01 -3.18 7.59
CA GLU A 151 27.80 -4.12 6.83
C GLU A 151 28.70 -4.89 7.80
N LYS A 152 28.34 -6.14 8.06
CA LYS A 152 29.26 -7.11 8.63
C LYS A 152 29.81 -7.92 7.48
N GLU A 153 31.11 -8.19 7.53
CA GLU A 153 31.82 -9.01 6.55
C GLU A 153 31.05 -10.31 6.28
N GLY A 154 30.47 -10.44 5.08
CA GLY A 154 29.70 -11.62 4.65
C GLY A 154 28.18 -11.62 4.91
N GLU A 155 27.60 -10.55 5.46
CA GLU A 155 26.14 -10.37 5.56
C GLU A 155 25.68 -9.38 4.47
N GLU A 156 25.11 -9.90 3.38
CA GLU A 156 24.40 -9.06 2.41
C GLU A 156 23.16 -8.43 3.05
N ALA A 157 22.82 -7.20 2.66
CA ALA A 157 21.56 -6.56 3.04
C ALA A 157 20.37 -7.27 2.33
N GLN A 158 19.97 -8.43 2.85
CA GLN A 158 19.05 -9.36 2.16
C GLN A 158 17.57 -9.04 2.34
N LEU A 159 17.21 -8.08 3.19
CA LEU A 159 15.80 -7.76 3.39
C LEU A 159 15.31 -6.83 2.26
N PRO A 160 14.13 -7.08 1.68
CA PRO A 160 13.57 -6.18 0.69
C PRO A 160 13.14 -4.87 1.36
N CYS A 161 13.30 -3.75 0.64
CA CYS A 161 12.90 -2.42 1.06
C CYS A 161 11.41 -2.33 1.42
N ILE A 162 10.54 -3.05 0.68
CA ILE A 162 9.11 -3.15 0.96
C ILE A 162 8.65 -4.59 0.80
N ARG A 163 7.85 -5.08 1.76
CA ARG A 163 7.11 -6.35 1.71
C ARG A 163 5.68 -6.11 2.18
N GLU A 164 4.77 -5.95 1.22
CA GLU A 164 3.38 -5.57 1.47
C GLU A 164 2.40 -6.27 0.52
N LYS A 165 1.10 -6.02 0.67
CA LYS A 165 0.09 -6.35 -0.36
C LYS A 165 0.26 -5.47 -1.59
N HIS A 166 0.08 -6.02 -2.78
CA HIS A 166 -0.11 -5.21 -3.98
C HIS A 166 -1.34 -4.31 -3.82
N THR A 167 -1.29 -3.14 -4.46
CA THR A 167 -2.40 -2.18 -4.42
C THR A 167 -2.53 -1.50 -5.78
N THR A 168 -3.77 -1.19 -6.15
CA THR A 168 -4.12 -0.33 -7.28
C THR A 168 -4.36 1.12 -6.83
N ASP A 169 -4.32 1.40 -5.52
CA ASP A 169 -4.59 2.72 -4.94
C ASP A 169 -3.27 3.45 -4.63
N PRO A 170 -2.94 4.54 -5.36
CA PRO A 170 -1.71 5.30 -5.12
C PRO A 170 -1.62 5.88 -3.72
N LYS A 171 -2.76 6.09 -3.04
CA LYS A 171 -2.78 6.63 -1.66
C LYS A 171 -2.30 5.63 -0.62
N GLN A 172 -2.26 4.34 -0.96
CA GLN A 172 -1.71 3.28 -0.11
C GLN A 172 -0.22 3.04 -0.37
N VAL A 173 0.38 3.83 -1.27
CA VAL A 173 1.80 3.77 -1.55
C VAL A 173 2.49 4.85 -0.73
N ASP A 174 3.20 4.42 0.30
CA ASP A 174 4.04 5.28 1.12
C ASP A 174 5.49 4.86 0.93
N TYR A 175 6.29 5.76 0.37
CA TYR A 175 7.75 5.60 0.28
C TYR A 175 8.41 6.41 1.40
N TYR A 176 9.64 6.06 1.77
CA TYR A 176 10.33 6.92 2.71
C TYR A 176 10.57 8.30 2.10
N VAL A 177 10.20 9.36 2.82
CA VAL A 177 10.56 10.74 2.50
C VAL A 177 11.55 11.18 3.57
N ASP A 178 12.74 11.59 3.15
CA ASP A 178 13.73 12.13 4.08
C ASP A 178 13.12 13.37 4.78
N PRO A 179 13.03 13.38 6.13
CA PRO A 179 12.55 14.53 6.89
C PRO A 179 13.21 15.86 6.52
N PHE A 180 14.50 15.84 6.15
CA PHE A 180 15.25 17.02 5.76
C PHE A 180 14.91 17.49 4.34
N ALA A 181 14.59 16.57 3.42
CA ALA A 181 14.11 16.91 2.08
C ALA A 181 12.70 17.53 2.12
N ARG A 182 11.86 17.08 3.07
CA ARG A 182 10.50 17.61 3.28
C ARG A 182 10.53 19.11 3.58
N GLU A 183 11.46 19.55 4.44
CA GLU A 183 11.62 20.94 4.85
C GLU A 183 12.03 21.89 3.71
N GLN A 184 12.70 21.37 2.66
CA GLN A 184 13.06 22.16 1.48
C GLN A 184 11.93 22.23 0.43
N SER A 185 11.08 21.22 0.33
CA SER A 185 10.00 21.13 -0.67
C SER A 185 8.79 22.05 -0.37
N ASP A 186 8.65 22.52 0.87
CA ASP A 186 7.51 23.33 1.35
C ASP A 186 7.35 24.69 0.66
N ARG A 187 8.35 25.16 -0.11
CA ARG A 187 8.26 26.44 -0.85
C ARG A 187 7.72 26.33 -2.28
N LYS A 188 7.69 25.14 -2.90
CA LYS A 188 7.24 24.98 -4.31
C LYS A 188 6.13 23.95 -4.54
N PHE A 189 5.87 23.03 -3.61
CA PHE A 189 4.99 21.87 -3.85
C PHE A 189 3.66 21.85 -3.08
N ARG A 190 3.11 23.02 -2.71
CA ARG A 190 1.79 23.14 -2.05
C ARG A 190 0.59 22.54 -2.81
N LYS A 191 0.76 22.13 -4.07
CA LYS A 191 -0.34 21.53 -4.87
C LYS A 191 -0.41 19.99 -4.75
N TYR A 192 0.62 19.35 -4.19
CA TYR A 192 0.71 17.89 -4.05
C TYR A 192 0.77 17.42 -2.59
N GLU A 193 0.23 18.20 -1.65
CA GLU A 193 0.23 17.93 -0.20
C GLU A 193 -0.37 16.56 0.24
N ALA A 194 -0.89 15.76 -0.70
CA ALA A 194 -1.50 14.46 -0.43
C ALA A 194 -0.79 13.25 -1.08
N LEU A 195 0.25 13.45 -1.89
CA LEU A 195 0.97 12.35 -2.56
C LEU A 195 2.45 12.41 -2.23
N ASN A 196 2.98 11.25 -1.86
CA ASN A 196 4.39 11.10 -1.56
C ASN A 196 5.22 11.30 -2.85
N PRO A 197 6.18 12.25 -2.87
CA PRO A 197 6.90 12.63 -4.10
C PRO A 197 7.78 11.51 -4.65
N ASN A 198 8.08 10.49 -3.84
CA ASN A 198 8.87 9.33 -4.26
C ASN A 198 8.00 8.24 -4.88
N VAL A 199 6.69 8.46 -5.03
CA VAL A 199 5.81 7.53 -5.74
C VAL A 199 6.07 7.63 -7.23
N VAL A 200 6.81 6.64 -7.75
CA VAL A 200 6.99 6.49 -9.18
C VAL A 200 5.63 6.21 -9.82
N THR A 201 5.22 7.08 -10.72
CA THR A 201 3.93 6.99 -11.41
C THR A 201 3.96 5.92 -12.50
N CYS A 202 2.78 5.43 -12.88
CA CYS A 202 2.65 4.49 -13.99
C CYS A 202 3.13 5.08 -15.34
N GLU A 203 3.11 6.41 -15.46
CA GLU A 203 3.60 7.14 -16.64
C GLU A 203 5.13 7.11 -16.70
N GLU A 204 5.80 7.40 -15.58
CA GLU A 204 7.27 7.35 -15.45
C GLU A 204 7.81 5.93 -15.69
N GLU A 205 7.11 4.89 -15.21
CA GLU A 205 7.48 3.48 -15.44
C GLU A 205 7.08 2.92 -16.82
N GLY A 206 6.43 3.74 -17.65
CA GLY A 206 5.98 3.32 -18.98
C GLY A 206 4.99 2.15 -18.93
N CYS A 207 4.12 2.09 -17.93
CA CYS A 207 3.15 1.01 -17.80
C CYS A 207 2.03 1.13 -18.85
N LEU A 208 1.67 2.35 -19.22
CA LEU A 208 0.60 2.63 -20.19
C LEU A 208 0.95 2.17 -21.61
N SER A 209 2.23 2.13 -21.98
CA SER A 209 2.67 1.66 -23.30
C SER A 209 2.69 0.13 -23.41
N LYS A 210 2.85 -0.59 -22.30
CA LYS A 210 2.92 -2.06 -22.27
C LYS A 210 1.53 -2.72 -22.41
N ALA A 211 0.47 -2.05 -21.98
CA ALA A 211 -0.90 -2.57 -22.05
C ALA A 211 -1.44 -2.76 -23.49
N GLY A 212 -0.84 -2.10 -24.48
CA GLY A 212 -1.24 -2.22 -25.89
C GLY A 212 -0.52 -3.31 -26.69
N SER A 213 0.53 -3.93 -26.14
CA SER A 213 1.43 -4.83 -26.89
C SER A 213 1.20 -6.32 -26.62
N SER A 214 0.18 -6.66 -25.82
CA SER A 214 -0.23 -8.05 -25.54
C SER A 214 -1.54 -8.33 -26.27
N ARG A 215 -1.47 -8.57 -27.58
CA ARG A 215 -2.56 -9.18 -28.36
C ARG A 215 -2.00 -10.29 -29.24
#